data_AF-D8G1I4-F1
#
_entry.id   AF-D8G1I4-F1
#
_cell.length_a   1.000
_cell.length_b   1.000
_cell.length_c   1.000
_cell.angle_alpha   90.00
_cell.angle_beta   90.00
_cell.angle_gamma   90.00
#
_symmetry.space_group_name_H-M   'P 1'
#
loop_
_entity.id
_entity.type
_entity.pdbx_description
1 polymer ?
#
loop_
_entity_poly.entity_id
_entity_poly.type
_entity_poly.pdbx_seq_one_letter_code
_entity_poly.pdbx_strand_id
1 'polypeptide(L)'
;MISDKDFNDRKETSNSSHNLGKGAIVLAIVAVVMGFTNPPREEYLSYASGAMATELQKSMCKESRVPEFLGSFAETLVGACKSVLTSERGTIELLIDNSTHRQNLIIFSIYTTEVVGKKYHTIGAFGNFLTIAAK
;
A
#
# COMPACT_ATOMS: atom_id res chain seq x y z
N MET A 1 15.20 -45.04 55.43
CA MET A 1 15.56 -45.31 54.03
C MET A 1 14.40 -44.78 53.20
N ILE A 2 14.53 -43.56 52.70
CA ILE A 2 13.51 -42.88 51.87
C ILE A 2 13.80 -43.31 50.44
N SER A 3 12.77 -43.81 49.74
CA SER A 3 12.89 -44.25 48.35
C SER A 3 12.29 -43.20 47.45
N ASP A 4 13.17 -42.43 46.79
CA ASP A 4 12.90 -41.60 45.63
C ASP A 4 12.21 -42.42 44.53
N LYS A 5 10.93 -42.13 44.25
CA LYS A 5 10.33 -42.16 42.90
C LYS A 5 9.12 -41.23 42.84
N ASP A 6 9.35 -39.97 43.21
CA ASP A 6 8.59 -38.84 42.65
C ASP A 6 9.10 -38.59 41.23
N PHE A 7 8.55 -39.31 40.26
CA PHE A 7 8.64 -38.86 38.87
C PHE A 7 7.32 -39.10 38.20
N ASN A 8 6.71 -38.00 37.75
CA ASN A 8 5.57 -37.95 36.85
C ASN A 8 4.17 -37.84 37.49
N ASP A 9 3.90 -36.72 38.15
CA ASP A 9 2.65 -35.99 37.87
C ASP A 9 2.74 -34.53 38.35
N ARG A 10 3.21 -33.63 37.49
CA ARG A 10 2.87 -32.21 37.60
C ARG A 10 2.07 -31.82 36.36
N LYS A 11 0.75 -32.04 36.42
CA LYS A 11 -0.21 -31.22 35.68
C LYS A 11 -0.05 -29.76 36.10
N GLU A 12 0.82 -29.06 35.40
CA GLU A 12 0.82 -27.61 35.39
C GLU A 12 -0.17 -27.14 34.31
N THR A 13 -1.45 -27.14 34.67
CA THR A 13 -2.53 -26.53 33.88
C THR A 13 -3.21 -25.52 34.80
N SER A 14 -3.63 -24.32 34.40
CA SER A 14 -3.65 -23.65 33.11
C SER A 14 -4.43 -22.36 33.41
N ASN A 15 -3.76 -21.28 33.81
CA ASN A 15 -4.40 -19.96 33.89
C ASN A 15 -3.89 -19.00 32.80
N SER A 16 -2.66 -19.23 32.30
CA SER A 16 -2.12 -18.53 31.14
C SER A 16 -2.79 -18.96 29.82
N SER A 17 -3.18 -20.23 29.69
CA SER A 17 -3.72 -20.79 28.45
C SER A 17 -5.11 -20.27 28.07
N HIS A 18 -5.93 -19.84 29.05
CA HIS A 18 -7.30 -19.39 28.75
C HIS A 18 -7.31 -18.02 28.05
N ASN A 19 -6.43 -17.11 28.47
CA ASN A 19 -6.26 -15.81 27.82
C ASN A 19 -5.48 -15.93 26.50
N LEU A 20 -4.49 -16.84 26.45
CA LEU A 20 -3.76 -17.16 25.22
C LEU A 20 -4.68 -17.72 24.13
N GLY A 21 -5.60 -18.62 24.51
CA GLY A 21 -6.59 -19.19 23.58
C GLY A 21 -7.57 -18.13 23.04
N LYS A 22 -8.07 -17.24 23.89
CA LYS A 22 -8.94 -16.13 23.46
C LYS A 22 -8.21 -15.15 22.54
N GLY A 23 -6.97 -14.79 22.86
CA GLY A 23 -6.13 -13.93 22.02
C GLY A 23 -5.85 -14.55 20.65
N ALA A 24 -5.54 -15.84 20.61
CA ALA A 24 -5.30 -16.57 19.35
C ALA A 24 -6.55 -16.60 18.45
N ILE A 25 -7.74 -16.79 19.02
CA ILE A 25 -9.00 -16.76 18.27
C ILE A 25 -9.23 -15.38 17.64
N VAL A 26 -9.04 -14.30 18.41
CA VAL A 26 -9.19 -12.93 17.89
C VAL A 26 -8.19 -12.65 16.77
N LEU A 27 -6.92 -13.04 16.94
CA LEU A 27 -5.90 -12.87 15.90
C LEU A 27 -6.21 -13.66 14.63
N ALA A 28 -6.73 -14.88 14.76
CA ALA A 28 -7.14 -15.70 13.62
C ALA A 28 -8.29 -15.03 12.83
N ILE A 29 -9.29 -14.48 13.53
CA ILE A 29 -10.39 -13.75 12.89
C ILE A 29 -9.85 -12.53 12.13
N VAL A 30 -8.98 -11.73 12.77
CA VAL A 30 -8.36 -10.56 12.13
C VAL A 30 -7.57 -10.98 10.88
N ALA A 31 -6.77 -12.04 10.97
CA ALA A 31 -6.00 -12.54 9.84
C ALA A 31 -6.88 -12.99 8.68
N VAL A 32 -8.00 -13.66 8.96
CA VAL A 32 -8.98 -14.06 7.94
C VAL A 32 -9.60 -12.84 7.28
N VAL A 33 -10.18 -11.92 8.06
CA VAL A 33 -10.80 -10.69 7.53
C VAL A 33 -9.81 -9.95 6.65
N MET A 34 -8.60 -9.75 7.14
CA MET A 34 -7.56 -9.01 6.43
C MET A 34 -7.05 -9.75 5.21
N GLY A 35 -6.95 -11.07 5.24
CA GLY A 35 -6.63 -11.87 4.05
C GLY A 35 -7.60 -11.63 2.88
N PHE A 36 -8.85 -11.27 3.18
CA PHE A 36 -9.87 -10.94 2.17
C PHE A 36 -10.00 -9.44 1.88
N THR A 37 -9.82 -8.56 2.88
CA THR A 37 -9.98 -7.11 2.73
C THR A 37 -8.69 -6.37 2.39
N ASN A 38 -7.55 -7.06 2.39
CA ASN A 38 -6.27 -6.49 1.95
C ASN A 38 -6.37 -6.15 0.46
N PRO A 39 -6.19 -4.88 0.08
CA PRO A 39 -6.58 -4.43 -1.23
C PRO A 39 -5.76 -5.13 -2.33
N PRO A 40 -6.41 -5.58 -3.42
CA PRO A 40 -5.77 -6.27 -4.51
C PRO A 40 -4.90 -5.31 -5.33
N ARG A 41 -4.16 -5.88 -6.29
CA ARG A 41 -3.16 -5.13 -7.06
C ARG A 41 -3.82 -4.08 -7.94
N GLU A 42 -4.97 -4.37 -8.50
CA GLU A 42 -5.74 -3.51 -9.40
C GLU A 42 -6.19 -2.23 -8.68
N GLU A 43 -6.60 -2.34 -7.41
CA GLU A 43 -6.91 -1.18 -6.57
C GLU A 43 -5.65 -0.34 -6.28
N TYR A 44 -4.50 -1.00 -6.07
CA TYR A 44 -3.23 -0.31 -5.90
C TYR A 44 -2.85 0.48 -7.15
N LEU A 45 -2.98 -0.13 -8.33
CA LEU A 45 -2.64 0.49 -9.61
C LEU A 45 -3.50 1.74 -9.88
N SER A 46 -4.81 1.67 -9.59
CA SER A 46 -5.72 2.82 -9.66
C SER A 46 -5.33 3.94 -8.69
N TYR A 47 -5.03 3.59 -7.42
CA TYR A 47 -4.56 4.55 -6.42
C TYR A 47 -3.24 5.22 -6.83
N ALA A 48 -2.25 4.43 -7.22
CA ALA A 48 -0.90 4.90 -7.49
C ALA A 48 -0.85 5.74 -8.77
N SER A 49 -1.56 5.35 -9.82
CA SER A 49 -1.67 6.13 -11.06
C SER A 49 -2.38 7.47 -10.83
N GLY A 50 -3.44 7.49 -10.03
CA GLY A 50 -4.13 8.72 -9.63
C GLY A 50 -3.24 9.66 -8.81
N ALA A 51 -2.49 9.12 -7.85
CA ALA A 51 -1.53 9.89 -7.06
C ALA A 51 -0.41 10.47 -7.92
N MET A 52 0.15 9.66 -8.83
CA MET A 52 1.20 10.10 -9.76
C MET A 52 0.70 11.15 -10.74
N ALA A 53 -0.46 10.96 -11.36
CA ALA A 53 -1.06 11.95 -12.25
C ALA A 53 -1.26 13.28 -11.52
N THR A 54 -1.73 13.24 -10.27
CA THR A 54 -1.92 14.43 -9.43
C THR A 54 -0.59 15.16 -9.16
N GLU A 55 0.47 14.42 -8.86
CA GLU A 55 1.80 14.99 -8.60
C GLU A 55 2.42 15.59 -9.87
N LEU A 56 2.25 14.93 -11.02
CA LEU A 56 2.65 15.45 -12.32
C LEU A 56 1.87 16.72 -12.68
N GLN A 57 0.56 16.76 -12.43
CA GLN A 57 -0.25 17.96 -12.64
C GLN A 57 0.26 19.14 -11.79
N LYS A 58 0.54 18.90 -10.50
CA LYS A 58 1.08 19.93 -9.60
C LYS A 58 2.48 20.42 -9.99
N SER A 59 3.31 19.57 -10.60
CA SER A 59 4.69 19.92 -10.93
C SER A 59 4.86 20.47 -12.35
N MET A 60 4.13 19.93 -13.32
CA MET A 60 4.28 20.20 -14.76
C MET A 60 3.19 21.13 -15.33
N CYS A 61 1.94 20.99 -14.89
CA CYS A 61 0.82 21.79 -15.40
C CYS A 61 0.67 23.12 -14.63
N LYS A 62 1.70 23.97 -14.73
CA LYS A 62 1.75 25.29 -14.09
C LYS A 62 1.85 26.38 -15.15
N GLU A 63 1.24 27.52 -14.89
CA GLU A 63 1.37 28.71 -15.77
C GLU A 63 2.82 29.13 -15.93
N SER A 64 3.66 28.99 -14.90
CA SER A 64 5.10 29.26 -14.98
C SER A 64 5.87 28.36 -15.96
N ARG A 65 5.24 27.29 -16.47
CA ARG A 65 5.79 26.42 -17.52
C ARG A 65 5.24 26.74 -18.91
N VAL A 66 4.29 27.66 -19.01
CA VAL A 66 3.74 28.16 -20.27
C VAL A 66 4.70 29.18 -20.85
N PRO A 67 5.09 29.07 -22.13
CA PRO A 67 5.90 30.08 -22.80
C PRO A 67 5.23 31.46 -22.80
N GLU A 68 6.01 32.52 -22.58
CA GLU A 68 5.50 33.90 -22.41
C GLU A 68 4.68 34.38 -23.62
N PHE A 69 5.07 34.01 -24.84
CA PHE A 69 4.32 34.34 -26.07
C PHE A 69 2.93 33.68 -26.14
N LEU A 70 2.65 32.68 -25.29
CA LEU A 70 1.35 32.01 -25.16
C LEU A 70 0.62 32.42 -23.86
N GLY A 71 1.07 33.46 -23.16
CA GLY A 71 0.51 33.87 -21.87
C GLY A 71 -1.01 34.07 -21.89
N SER A 72 -1.57 34.63 -22.97
CA SER A 72 -3.02 34.80 -23.15
C SER A 72 -3.82 33.48 -23.22
N PHE A 73 -3.14 32.34 -23.40
CA PHE A 73 -3.72 31.01 -23.47
C PHE A 73 -3.30 30.12 -22.27
N ALA A 74 -2.62 30.69 -21.26
CA ALA A 74 -2.01 29.92 -20.19
C ALA A 74 -3.00 29.00 -19.45
N GLU A 75 -4.18 29.51 -19.09
CA GLU A 75 -5.23 28.72 -18.45
C GLU A 75 -5.69 27.54 -19.32
N THR A 76 -5.89 27.78 -20.62
CA THR A 76 -6.28 26.74 -21.58
C THR A 76 -5.22 25.66 -21.71
N LEU A 77 -3.94 26.03 -21.79
CA LEU A 77 -2.84 25.07 -21.85
C LEU A 77 -2.70 24.27 -20.55
N VAL A 78 -2.85 24.92 -19.39
CA VAL A 78 -2.84 24.24 -18.09
C VAL A 78 -4.02 23.27 -17.98
N GLY A 79 -5.21 23.66 -18.44
CA GLY A 79 -6.39 22.81 -18.50
C GLY A 79 -6.18 21.60 -19.41
N ALA A 80 -5.63 21.81 -20.60
CA ALA A 80 -5.29 20.73 -21.54
C ALA A 80 -4.26 19.76 -20.95
N CYS A 81 -3.21 20.27 -20.30
CA CYS A 81 -2.20 19.46 -19.60
C CYS A 81 -2.83 18.57 -18.53
N LYS A 82 -3.71 19.12 -17.68
CA LYS A 82 -4.43 18.35 -16.65
C LYS A 82 -5.35 17.30 -17.26
N SER A 83 -6.04 17.64 -18.35
CA SER A 83 -6.91 16.73 -19.07
C SER A 83 -6.14 15.53 -19.62
N VAL A 84 -5.02 15.76 -20.31
CA VAL A 84 -4.16 14.70 -20.85
C VAL A 84 -3.65 13.77 -19.76
N LEU A 85 -3.13 14.31 -18.65
CA LEU A 85 -2.65 13.48 -17.53
C LEU A 85 -3.77 12.66 -16.86
N THR A 86 -5.02 13.13 -16.97
CA THR A 86 -6.18 12.41 -16.43
C THR A 86 -6.70 11.36 -17.42
N SER A 87 -6.68 11.63 -18.73
CA SER A 87 -7.11 10.69 -19.77
C SER A 87 -6.11 9.56 -19.95
N GLU A 88 -4.81 9.85 -19.83
CA GLU A 88 -3.72 8.88 -19.98
C GLU A 88 -3.42 8.09 -18.70
N ARG A 89 -4.37 8.04 -17.74
CA ARG A 89 -4.21 7.26 -16.51
C ARG A 89 -3.89 5.79 -16.77
N GLY A 90 -4.45 5.18 -17.81
CA GLY A 90 -4.14 3.79 -18.18
C GLY A 90 -2.68 3.58 -18.57
N THR A 91 -2.06 4.56 -19.24
CA THR A 91 -0.63 4.52 -19.58
C THR A 91 0.24 4.63 -18.33
N ILE A 92 -0.14 5.51 -17.39
CA ILE A 92 0.53 5.65 -16.08
C ILE A 92 0.37 4.36 -15.28
N GLU A 93 -0.83 3.77 -15.31
CA GLU A 93 -1.14 2.51 -14.64
C GLU A 93 -0.25 1.38 -15.14
N LEU A 94 -0.11 1.22 -16.46
CA LEU A 94 0.75 0.22 -17.08
C LEU A 94 2.24 0.43 -16.75
N LEU A 95 2.69 1.69 -16.67
CA LEU A 95 4.05 1.99 -16.23
C LEU A 95 4.28 1.59 -14.76
N ILE A 96 3.34 1.94 -13.88
CA ILE A 96 3.38 1.57 -12.47
C ILE A 96 3.33 0.05 -12.32
N ASP A 97 2.44 -0.62 -13.05
CA ASP A 97 2.32 -2.07 -13.08
C ASP A 97 3.67 -2.73 -13.35
N ASN A 98 4.28 -2.40 -14.49
CA ASN A 98 5.55 -3.00 -14.92
C ASN A 98 6.71 -2.70 -13.96
N SER A 99 6.60 -1.65 -13.14
CA SER A 99 7.61 -1.23 -12.19
C SER A 99 7.27 -1.55 -10.73
N THR A 100 6.19 -2.30 -10.48
CA THR A 100 5.71 -2.61 -9.13
C THR A 100 5.88 -4.07 -8.80
N HIS A 101 6.58 -4.33 -7.69
CA HIS A 101 6.63 -5.63 -7.03
C HIS A 101 5.71 -5.64 -5.80
N ARG A 102 4.83 -6.66 -5.70
CA ARG A 102 3.91 -6.85 -4.58
C ARG A 102 4.37 -8.01 -3.69
N GLN A 103 4.42 -7.77 -2.38
CA GLN A 103 4.60 -8.79 -1.35
C GLN A 103 3.33 -8.86 -0.51
N ASN A 104 2.61 -9.99 -0.55
CA ASN A 104 1.41 -10.20 0.27
C ASN A 104 1.78 -10.94 1.57
N LEU A 105 1.53 -10.30 2.71
CA LEU A 105 1.85 -10.78 4.05
C LEU A 105 0.59 -11.19 4.84
N ILE A 106 -0.45 -11.64 4.13
CA ILE A 106 -1.77 -12.06 4.64
C ILE A 106 -2.57 -10.87 5.18
N ILE A 107 -2.09 -10.23 6.25
CA ILE A 107 -2.78 -9.11 6.89
C ILE A 107 -2.57 -7.78 6.19
N PHE A 108 -1.51 -7.63 5.39
CA PHE A 108 -1.25 -6.44 4.59
C PHE A 108 -0.40 -6.81 3.37
N SER A 109 -0.33 -5.89 2.41
CA SER A 109 0.56 -5.98 1.25
C SER A 109 1.59 -4.86 1.30
N ILE A 110 2.81 -5.15 0.84
CA ILE A 110 3.82 -4.13 0.55
C ILE A 110 3.98 -4.06 -0.96
N TYR A 111 3.80 -2.88 -1.52
CA TYR A 111 4.07 -2.56 -2.92
C TYR A 111 5.36 -1.75 -2.98
N THR A 112 6.28 -2.20 -3.83
CA THR A 112 7.53 -1.49 -4.10
C THR A 112 7.53 -1.08 -5.55
N THR A 113 7.52 0.22 -5.80
CA THR A 113 7.33 0.78 -7.14
C THR A 113 8.50 1.67 -7.50
N GLU A 114 9.09 1.46 -8.67
CA GLU A 114 10.26 2.20 -9.13
C GLU A 114 9.96 2.98 -10.41
N VAL A 115 9.83 4.30 -10.30
CA VAL A 115 9.46 5.15 -11.43
C VAL A 115 10.41 6.34 -11.52
N VAL A 116 11.01 6.52 -12.70
CA VAL A 116 11.96 7.61 -13.01
C VAL A 116 13.12 7.64 -11.99
N GLY A 117 13.68 6.47 -11.68
CA GLY A 117 14.81 6.32 -10.76
C GLY A 117 14.48 6.64 -9.29
N LYS A 118 13.20 6.80 -8.94
CA LYS A 118 12.73 6.95 -7.56
C LYS A 118 11.97 5.70 -7.14
N LYS A 119 12.23 5.26 -5.92
CA LYS A 119 11.57 4.11 -5.33
C LYS A 119 10.53 4.56 -4.30
N TYR A 120 9.38 3.90 -4.32
CA TYR A 120 8.28 4.15 -3.40
C TYR A 120 7.88 2.85 -2.71
N HIS A 121 7.59 2.94 -1.43
CA HIS A 121 6.99 1.86 -0.66
C HIS A 121 5.56 2.24 -0.30
N THR A 122 4.61 1.41 -0.72
CA THR A 122 3.20 1.57 -0.35
C THR A 122 2.75 0.38 0.49
N ILE A 123 2.18 0.67 1.66
CA ILE A 123 1.54 -0.35 2.50
C ILE A 123 0.05 -0.35 2.16
N GLY A 124 -0.46 -1.50 1.72
CA GLY A 124 -1.88 -1.77 1.56
C GLY A 124 -2.40 -2.55 2.76
N ALA A 125 -3.31 -1.98 3.55
CA ALA A 125 -3.90 -2.65 4.71
C ALA A 125 -5.29 -2.07 5.00
N PHE A 126 -6.22 -2.89 5.50
CA PHE A 126 -7.57 -2.45 5.85
C PHE A 126 -8.29 -1.68 4.71
N GLY A 127 -8.11 -2.08 3.44
CA GLY A 127 -8.66 -1.36 2.28
C GLY A 127 -8.06 0.03 2.01
N ASN A 128 -6.92 0.37 2.61
CA ASN A 128 -6.27 1.67 2.48
C ASN A 128 -4.83 1.53 1.99
N PHE A 129 -4.30 2.61 1.41
CA PHE A 129 -2.92 2.70 0.93
C PHE A 129 -2.17 3.86 1.59
N LEU A 130 -0.96 3.59 2.06
CA LEU A 130 -0.03 4.59 2.58
C LEU A 130 1.28 4.52 1.81
N THR A 131 1.62 5.57 1.07
CA THR A 131 2.85 5.64 0.25
C THR A 131 3.91 6.51 0.90
N ILE A 132 5.15 6.01 0.90
CA ILE A 132 6.33 6.68 1.44
C ILE A 132 7.44 6.59 0.39
N ALA A 133 8.12 7.71 0.14
CA ALA A 133 9.31 7.69 -0.71
C ALA A 133 10.42 6.88 -0.03
N ALA A 134 11.00 5.93 -0.75
CA ALA A 134 12.18 5.21 -0.29
C ALA A 134 13.43 6.06 -0.59
N LYS A 135 14.37 6.05 0.36
CA LYS A 135 15.65 6.77 0.25
C LYS A 135 16.65 5.98 -0.59
#